data_AF-A0A0G0NB25-F1
#
_entry.id   AF-A0A0G0NB25-F1
#
_cell.length_a   1.000
_cell.length_b   1.000
_cell.length_c   1.000
_cell.angle_alpha   90.00
_cell.angle_beta   90.00
_cell.angle_gamma   90.00
#
_symmetry.space_group_name_H-M   'P 1'
#
loop_
_entity.id
_entity.type
_entity.pdbx_description
1 polymer ?
#
loop_
_entity_poly.entity_id
_entity_poly.type
_entity_poly.pdbx_seq_one_letter_code
_entity_poly.pdbx_strand_id
1 'polypeptide(L)'
;MDTKTFPKTSLFDQISFLMVGAIATIVIVFNMVYFFTMPIPTVDLGSALVWLVISYFLGHVIHGISNAIRDIPIIPLLDWESKLAYLPHEALLLKEAEAYFEQPYQEKKPDHLWSLCYIFATAKDTTSQVETFSAYYNLYRGWFTTLLIETLFLSYFLVFSYTHAMLAVWILSIAIAVLMYRRAKRFWQYLHDKVFGIFLITLKFPKKETV
;
A
#
# COMPACT_ATOMS: atom_id res chain seq x y z
N MET A 1 -13.86 -32.50 4.53
CA MET A 1 -13.67 -31.54 5.64
C MET A 1 -14.08 -30.19 5.11
N ASP A 2 -15.21 -29.65 5.60
CA ASP A 2 -15.65 -28.29 5.28
C ASP A 2 -14.61 -27.30 5.82
N THR A 3 -13.70 -26.86 4.94
CA THR A 3 -12.94 -25.64 5.20
C THR A 3 -13.94 -24.50 5.17
N LYS A 4 -14.50 -24.16 6.34
CA LYS A 4 -15.17 -22.88 6.55
C LYS A 4 -14.23 -21.80 6.03
N THR A 5 -14.54 -21.27 4.86
CA THR A 5 -13.82 -20.19 4.19
C THR A 5 -14.09 -18.91 4.96
N PHE A 6 -13.50 -18.80 6.16
CA PHE A 6 -13.27 -17.47 6.72
C PHE A 6 -12.50 -16.69 5.66
N PRO A 7 -12.93 -15.47 5.28
CA PRO A 7 -12.10 -14.62 4.45
C PRO A 7 -10.76 -14.52 5.18
N LYS A 8 -9.67 -14.95 4.52
CA LYS A 8 -8.33 -14.83 5.07
C LYS A 8 -8.04 -13.34 5.16
N THR A 9 -8.40 -12.72 6.27
CA THR A 9 -7.89 -11.41 6.64
C THR A 9 -6.40 -11.61 6.87
N SER A 10 -5.59 -11.14 5.92
CA SER A 10 -4.13 -11.25 6.02
C SER A 10 -3.67 -10.54 7.30
N LEU A 11 -2.99 -11.27 8.19
CA LEU A 11 -2.37 -10.69 9.38
C LEU A 11 -1.42 -9.55 8.98
N PHE A 12 -0.74 -9.71 7.85
CA PHE A 12 0.17 -8.70 7.31
C PHE A 12 -0.55 -7.41 6.93
N ASP A 13 -1.78 -7.50 6.41
CA ASP A 13 -2.57 -6.29 6.11
C ASP A 13 -2.97 -5.57 7.40
N GLN A 14 -3.35 -6.31 8.45
CA GLN A 14 -3.66 -5.72 9.76
C GLN A 14 -2.46 -5.00 10.38
N ILE A 15 -1.29 -5.61 10.30
CA ILE A 15 -0.03 -5.00 10.75
C ILE A 15 0.28 -3.77 9.89
N SER A 16 0.08 -3.83 8.58
CA SER A 16 0.28 -2.71 7.66
C SER A 16 -0.58 -1.50 8.06
N PHE A 17 -1.89 -1.71 8.27
CA PHE A 17 -2.80 -0.65 8.74
C PHE A 17 -2.33 -0.04 10.06
N LEU A 18 -1.99 -0.87 11.04
CA LEU A 18 -1.52 -0.39 12.34
C LEU A 18 -0.25 0.45 12.22
N MET A 19 0.73 0.00 11.42
CA MET A 19 2.01 0.70 11.24
C MET A 19 1.85 2.02 10.46
N VAL A 20 0.96 2.08 9.47
CA VAL A 20 0.61 3.34 8.80
C VAL A 20 -0.02 4.31 9.78
N GLY A 21 -0.99 3.81 10.54
CA GLY A 21 -1.69 4.57 11.57
C GLY A 21 -0.79 5.10 12.68
N ALA A 22 0.20 4.32 13.11
CA ALA A 22 1.18 4.73 14.11
C ALA A 22 2.01 5.94 13.63
N ILE A 23 2.50 5.90 12.37
CA ILE A 23 3.21 7.04 11.79
C ILE A 23 2.31 8.26 11.68
N ALA A 24 1.07 8.10 11.21
CA ALA A 24 0.13 9.20 11.12
C ALA A 24 -0.20 9.80 12.50
N THR A 25 -0.35 8.96 13.52
CA THR A 25 -0.59 9.41 14.91
C THR A 25 0.61 10.20 15.42
N ILE A 26 1.84 9.72 15.19
CA ILE A 26 3.07 10.42 15.59
C ILE A 26 3.14 11.80 14.92
N VAL A 27 2.86 11.87 13.62
CA VAL A 27 2.85 13.14 12.86
C VAL A 27 1.80 14.11 13.41
N ILE A 28 0.58 13.64 13.66
CA ILE A 28 -0.48 14.46 14.24
C ILE A 28 -0.06 14.98 15.63
N VAL A 29 0.38 14.09 16.52
CA VAL A 29 0.80 14.50 17.88
C VAL A 29 1.96 15.48 17.82
N PHE A 30 2.96 15.25 16.95
CA PHE A 30 4.06 16.17 16.72
C PHE A 30 3.53 17.56 16.32
N ASN A 31 2.59 17.63 15.38
CA ASN A 31 2.01 18.90 14.96
C ASN A 31 1.20 19.60 16.05
N MET A 32 0.40 18.85 16.81
CA MET A 32 -0.38 19.39 17.94
C MET A 32 0.54 20.00 19.00
N VAL A 33 1.65 19.33 19.32
CA VAL A 33 2.61 19.83 20.31
C VAL A 33 3.39 21.02 19.76
N TYR A 34 3.92 20.93 18.55
CA TYR A 34 4.83 21.94 18.02
C TYR A 34 4.11 23.20 17.52
N PHE A 35 3.03 23.06 16.75
CA PHE A 35 2.32 24.20 16.15
C PHE A 35 1.18 24.74 17.00
N PHE A 36 0.54 23.88 17.79
CA PHE A 36 -0.61 24.27 18.63
C PHE A 36 -0.27 24.33 20.11
N THR A 37 1.00 24.16 20.48
CA THR A 37 1.51 24.24 21.86
C THR A 37 0.76 23.33 22.84
N MET A 38 0.21 22.21 22.36
CA MET A 38 -0.45 21.24 23.23
C MET A 38 0.58 20.50 24.07
N PRO A 39 0.23 20.09 25.30
CA PRO A 39 1.12 19.26 26.11
C PRO A 39 1.35 17.92 25.42
N ILE A 40 2.58 17.39 25.55
CA ILE A 40 2.91 16.03 25.09
C ILE A 40 2.00 15.05 25.85
N PRO A 41 1.26 14.17 25.15
CA PRO A 41 0.40 13.21 25.83
C PRO A 41 1.24 12.24 26.65
N THR A 42 0.82 11.97 27.89
CA THR A 42 1.42 10.92 28.71
C THR A 42 1.05 9.55 28.15
N VAL A 43 2.03 8.65 28.08
CA VAL A 43 1.83 7.26 27.61
C VAL A 43 2.11 6.31 28.76
N ASP A 44 1.03 5.82 29.38
CA ASP A 44 1.02 4.71 30.32
C ASP A 44 0.38 3.46 29.67
N LEU A 45 0.30 2.34 30.39
CA LEU A 45 -0.23 1.09 29.84
C LEU A 45 -1.68 1.22 29.35
N GLY A 46 -2.53 1.99 30.07
CA GLY A 46 -3.93 2.16 29.72
C GLY A 46 -4.11 3.03 28.46
N SER A 47 -3.42 4.16 28.42
CA SER A 47 -3.43 5.07 27.28
C SER A 47 -2.71 4.49 26.06
N ALA A 48 -1.69 3.64 26.23
CA ALA A 48 -1.03 2.95 25.12
C ALA A 48 -2.01 2.08 24.30
N LEU A 49 -2.94 1.39 24.97
CA LEU A 49 -3.97 0.63 24.28
C LEU A 49 -4.93 1.54 23.50
N VAL A 50 -5.30 2.69 24.06
CA VAL A 50 -6.11 3.70 23.37
C VAL A 50 -5.39 4.23 22.14
N TRP A 51 -4.09 4.57 22.25
CA TRP A 51 -3.27 5.02 21.12
C TRP A 51 -3.10 3.96 20.04
N LEU A 52 -3.03 2.68 20.43
CA LEU A 52 -3.01 1.56 19.49
C LEU A 52 -4.32 1.47 18.70
N VAL A 53 -5.47 1.62 19.36
CA VAL A 53 -6.79 1.63 18.70
C VAL A 53 -6.91 2.85 17.77
N ILE A 54 -6.53 4.04 18.23
CA ILE A 54 -6.52 5.27 17.42
C ILE A 54 -5.65 5.06 16.18
N SER A 55 -4.43 4.54 16.36
CA SER A 55 -3.52 4.24 15.27
C SER A 55 -4.15 3.28 14.27
N TYR A 56 -4.72 2.17 14.74
CA TYR A 56 -5.36 1.20 13.85
C TYR A 56 -6.46 1.83 12.96
N PHE A 57 -7.37 2.61 13.54
CA PHE A 57 -8.42 3.30 12.76
C PHE A 57 -7.86 4.37 11.84
N LEU A 58 -6.89 5.15 12.31
CA LEU A 58 -6.24 6.17 11.48
C LEU A 58 -5.52 5.54 10.29
N GLY A 59 -4.94 4.36 10.46
CA GLY A 59 -4.38 3.56 9.38
C GLY A 59 -5.41 3.30 8.27
N HIS A 60 -6.60 2.80 8.62
CA HIS A 60 -7.68 2.60 7.65
C HIS A 60 -8.09 3.89 6.94
N VAL A 61 -8.19 5.00 7.67
CA VAL A 61 -8.51 6.31 7.08
C VAL A 61 -7.43 6.72 6.07
N ILE A 62 -6.16 6.64 6.44
CA ILE A 62 -5.05 6.97 5.54
C ILE A 62 -5.07 6.06 4.30
N HIS A 63 -5.35 4.77 4.44
CA HIS A 63 -5.48 3.88 3.29
C HIS A 63 -6.64 4.26 2.37
N GLY A 64 -7.79 4.65 2.93
CA GLY A 64 -8.91 5.20 2.17
C GLY A 64 -8.50 6.46 1.39
N ILE A 65 -7.76 7.36 2.04
CA ILE A 65 -7.22 8.57 1.40
C ILE A 65 -6.19 8.22 0.34
N SER A 66 -5.26 7.28 0.59
CA SER A 66 -4.26 6.83 -0.39
C SER A 66 -4.92 6.32 -1.68
N ASN A 67 -6.02 5.58 -1.55
CA ASN A 67 -6.79 5.12 -2.70
C ASN A 67 -7.49 6.28 -3.42
N ALA A 68 -8.07 7.25 -2.70
CA ALA A 68 -8.70 8.42 -3.31
C ALA A 68 -7.68 9.31 -4.04
N ILE A 69 -6.47 9.44 -3.47
CA ILE A 69 -5.35 10.21 -4.03
C ILE A 69 -4.89 9.60 -5.36
N ARG A 70 -4.83 8.26 -5.47
CA ARG A 70 -4.46 7.58 -6.72
C ARG A 70 -5.30 8.05 -7.93
N ASP A 71 -6.58 8.34 -7.70
CA ASP A 71 -7.51 8.69 -8.77
C ASP A 71 -7.45 10.20 -9.13
N ILE A 72 -6.60 11.00 -8.48
CA ILE A 72 -6.41 12.43 -8.77
C ILE A 72 -5.60 12.60 -10.07
N PRO A 73 -6.07 13.38 -11.07
CA PRO A 73 -5.45 13.49 -12.40
C PRO A 73 -4.00 13.99 -12.45
N ILE A 74 -3.53 14.67 -11.40
CA ILE A 74 -2.17 15.22 -11.31
C ILE A 74 -1.15 14.14 -10.90
N ILE A 75 -1.60 13.06 -10.26
CA ILE A 75 -0.75 12.02 -9.71
C ILE A 75 -0.27 10.99 -10.75
N PRO A 76 -1.04 10.69 -11.81
CA PRO A 76 -0.55 9.99 -13.00
C PRO A 76 0.68 10.65 -13.67
N LEU A 77 0.87 11.98 -13.53
CA LEU A 77 2.08 12.65 -14.02
C LEU A 77 3.34 12.28 -13.24
N LEU A 78 3.19 11.78 -12.01
CA LEU A 78 4.29 11.27 -11.18
C LEU A 78 4.65 9.81 -11.47
N ASP A 79 4.04 9.20 -12.49
CA ASP A 79 4.18 7.77 -12.81
C ASP A 79 3.73 6.86 -11.65
N TRP A 80 2.87 7.40 -10.79
CA TRP A 80 2.36 6.77 -9.58
C TRP A 80 1.31 5.73 -9.96
N GLU A 81 1.71 4.46 -9.95
CA GLU A 81 0.90 3.38 -10.54
C GLU A 81 0.40 3.79 -11.93
N SER A 82 1.25 4.45 -12.74
CA SER A 82 0.97 4.43 -14.16
C SER A 82 0.80 2.97 -14.47
N LYS A 83 -0.37 2.63 -15.03
CA LYS A 83 -0.67 1.33 -15.59
C LYS A 83 0.62 0.93 -16.26
N LEU A 84 1.41 0.07 -15.62
CA LEU A 84 2.65 -0.37 -16.20
C LEU A 84 2.12 -1.08 -17.41
N ALA A 85 2.25 -0.41 -18.55
CA ALA A 85 2.01 -0.99 -19.85
C ALA A 85 2.84 -2.25 -19.76
N TYR A 86 2.13 -3.37 -19.60
CA TYR A 86 2.67 -4.63 -19.14
C TYR A 86 4.06 -4.79 -19.74
N LEU A 87 5.06 -5.03 -18.89
CA LEU A 87 6.43 -5.15 -19.36
C LEU A 87 6.44 -6.11 -20.57
N PRO A 88 7.30 -5.94 -21.57
CA PRO A 88 7.19 -6.71 -22.81
C PRO A 88 7.10 -8.24 -22.61
N HIS A 89 7.66 -8.75 -21.51
CA HIS A 89 7.55 -10.15 -21.12
C HIS A 89 6.20 -10.53 -20.49
N GLU A 90 5.48 -9.59 -19.86
CA GLU A 90 4.15 -9.74 -19.25
C GLU A 90 3.03 -9.77 -20.29
N ALA A 91 3.23 -9.21 -21.49
CA ALA A 91 2.27 -9.29 -22.58
C ALA A 91 1.98 -10.73 -23.02
N LEU A 92 2.97 -11.63 -22.92
CA LEU A 92 2.79 -13.07 -23.13
C LEU A 92 1.97 -13.70 -21.99
N LEU A 93 2.21 -13.26 -20.76
CA LEU A 93 1.54 -13.76 -19.56
C LEU A 93 0.07 -13.40 -19.53
N LEU A 94 -0.25 -12.20 -20.01
CA LEU A 94 -1.63 -11.77 -20.24
C LEU A 94 -2.36 -12.68 -21.21
N LYS A 95 -1.76 -13.01 -22.35
CA LYS A 95 -2.37 -13.91 -23.33
C LYS A 95 -2.59 -15.31 -22.76
N GLU A 96 -1.63 -15.83 -21.99
CA GLU A 96 -1.80 -17.11 -21.28
C GLU A 96 -2.91 -17.05 -20.23
N ALA A 97 -3.02 -15.94 -19.49
CA ALA A 97 -4.07 -15.72 -18.49
C ALA A 97 -5.46 -15.57 -19.13
N GLU A 98 -5.57 -14.83 -20.24
CA GLU A 98 -6.80 -14.69 -21.03
C GLU A 98 -7.30 -16.05 -21.51
N ALA A 99 -6.41 -16.87 -22.06
CA ALA A 99 -6.74 -18.21 -22.51
C ALA A 99 -7.19 -19.11 -21.35
N TYR A 100 -6.55 -19.00 -20.19
CA TYR A 100 -6.87 -19.80 -19.01
C TYR A 100 -8.21 -19.41 -18.36
N PHE A 101 -8.51 -18.12 -18.27
CA PHE A 101 -9.74 -17.62 -17.65
C PHE A 101 -10.91 -17.49 -18.65
N GLU A 102 -10.70 -17.83 -19.92
CA GLU A 102 -11.68 -17.73 -21.01
C GLU A 102 -12.33 -16.33 -21.11
N GLN A 103 -11.58 -15.30 -20.77
CA GLN A 103 -12.05 -13.91 -20.78
C GLN A 103 -11.36 -13.17 -21.94
N PRO A 104 -12.05 -12.95 -23.08
CA PRO A 104 -11.49 -12.12 -24.13
C PRO A 104 -11.26 -10.70 -23.58
N TYR A 105 -10.16 -10.07 -23.96
CA TYR A 105 -9.74 -8.71 -23.59
C TYR A 105 -10.69 -7.62 -24.14
N GLN A 106 -12.00 -7.80 -23.98
CA GLN A 106 -13.03 -6.86 -24.38
C GLN A 106 -13.61 -6.18 -23.14
N GLU A 107 -13.36 -4.87 -23.08
CA GLU A 107 -14.05 -3.83 -22.30
C GLU A 107 -13.96 -3.83 -20.76
N LYS A 108 -13.48 -4.88 -20.10
CA LYS A 108 -13.24 -4.83 -18.65
C LYS A 108 -11.81 -4.40 -18.36
N LYS A 109 -11.70 -3.24 -17.69
CA LYS A 109 -10.47 -2.54 -17.27
C LYS A 109 -9.29 -3.51 -17.03
N PRO A 110 -8.05 -3.21 -17.50
CA PRO A 110 -6.87 -4.04 -17.31
C PRO A 110 -6.64 -4.51 -15.85
N ASP A 111 -7.16 -3.79 -14.87
CA ASP A 111 -7.19 -4.17 -13.45
C ASP A 111 -7.90 -5.50 -13.15
N HIS A 112 -8.85 -5.94 -13.99
CA HIS A 112 -9.64 -7.14 -13.72
C HIS A 112 -8.83 -8.43 -13.88
N LEU A 113 -8.06 -8.55 -14.95
CA LEU A 113 -7.23 -9.74 -15.21
C LEU A 113 -6.11 -9.85 -14.17
N TRP A 114 -5.48 -8.72 -13.83
CA TRP A 114 -4.56 -8.65 -12.70
C TRP A 114 -5.22 -9.12 -11.39
N SER A 115 -6.45 -8.70 -11.11
CA SER A 115 -7.18 -9.12 -9.91
C SER A 115 -7.43 -10.64 -9.88
N LEU A 116 -7.75 -11.26 -11.03
CA LEU A 116 -7.92 -12.71 -11.14
C LEU A 116 -6.60 -13.45 -10.87
N CYS A 117 -5.51 -13.01 -11.50
CA CYS A 117 -4.17 -13.55 -11.26
C CYS A 117 -3.75 -13.38 -9.79
N TYR A 118 -4.02 -12.22 -9.17
CA TYR A 118 -3.72 -11.96 -7.77
C TYR A 118 -4.49 -12.88 -6.82
N ILE A 119 -5.80 -13.05 -7.03
CA ILE A 119 -6.63 -13.97 -6.23
C ILE A 119 -6.12 -15.40 -6.37
N PHE A 120 -5.84 -15.83 -7.61
CA PHE A 120 -5.30 -17.16 -7.89
C PHE A 120 -3.95 -17.37 -7.20
N ALA A 121 -3.02 -16.43 -7.36
CA ALA A 121 -1.69 -16.50 -6.76
C ALA A 121 -1.78 -16.52 -5.24
N THR A 122 -2.64 -15.69 -4.63
CA THR A 122 -2.86 -15.69 -3.18
C THR A 122 -3.43 -17.03 -2.68
N ALA A 123 -4.32 -17.67 -3.46
CA ALA A 123 -4.87 -18.97 -3.11
C ALA A 123 -3.85 -20.12 -3.22
N LYS A 124 -2.89 -20.00 -4.15
CA LYS A 124 -1.88 -21.03 -4.44
C LYS A 124 -0.53 -20.79 -3.77
N ASP A 125 -0.27 -19.58 -3.25
CA ASP A 125 0.98 -19.24 -2.58
C ASP A 125 1.09 -19.94 -1.23
N THR A 126 1.98 -20.93 -1.15
CA THR A 126 2.30 -21.63 0.09
C THR A 126 3.32 -20.89 0.95
N THR A 127 3.96 -19.86 0.41
CA THR A 127 5.07 -19.12 1.05
C THR A 127 4.62 -17.80 1.68
N SER A 128 3.36 -17.38 1.49
CA SER A 128 2.81 -16.09 1.92
C SER A 128 3.61 -14.86 1.43
N GLN A 129 4.40 -15.02 0.36
CA GLN A 129 5.19 -13.94 -0.24
C GLN A 129 4.29 -12.92 -0.93
N VAL A 130 3.19 -13.35 -1.57
CA VAL A 130 2.21 -12.44 -2.20
C VAL A 130 1.57 -11.53 -1.15
N GLU A 131 1.09 -12.11 -0.04
CA GLU A 131 0.51 -11.36 1.08
C GLU A 131 1.54 -10.40 1.71
N THR A 132 2.79 -10.86 1.86
CA THR A 132 3.87 -10.05 2.42
C THR A 132 4.23 -8.86 1.52
N PHE A 133 4.40 -9.06 0.21
CA PHE A 133 4.70 -7.97 -0.73
C PHE A 133 3.54 -7.00 -0.86
N SER A 134 2.29 -7.50 -0.86
CA SER A 134 1.09 -6.68 -0.84
C SER A 134 1.04 -5.79 0.40
N ALA A 135 1.27 -6.37 1.58
CA ALA A 135 1.29 -5.63 2.85
C ALA A 135 2.40 -4.57 2.90
N TYR A 136 3.61 -4.88 2.41
CA TYR A 136 4.70 -3.90 2.34
C TYR A 136 4.42 -2.78 1.35
N TYR A 137 3.91 -3.11 0.17
CA TYR A 137 3.49 -2.09 -0.79
C TYR A 137 2.45 -1.16 -0.16
N ASN A 138 1.43 -1.72 0.47
CA ASN A 138 0.39 -0.99 1.21
C ASN A 138 0.98 -0.11 2.33
N LEU A 139 1.94 -0.63 3.09
CA LEU A 139 2.61 0.08 4.18
C LEU A 139 3.34 1.33 3.67
N TYR A 140 4.23 1.16 2.69
CA TYR A 140 5.02 2.26 2.15
C TYR A 140 4.15 3.28 1.43
N ARG A 141 3.07 2.83 0.78
CA ARG A 141 2.07 3.68 0.17
C ARG A 141 1.36 4.56 1.22
N GLY A 142 0.91 3.96 2.33
CA GLY A 142 0.27 4.70 3.42
C GLY A 142 1.21 5.69 4.11
N TRP A 143 2.48 5.31 4.30
CA TRP A 143 3.50 6.23 4.83
C TRP A 143 3.78 7.39 3.88
N PHE A 144 3.90 7.13 2.58
CA PHE A 144 3.99 8.20 1.59
C PHE A 144 2.81 9.16 1.69
N THR A 145 1.57 8.65 1.71
CA THR A 145 0.37 9.49 1.80
C THR A 145 0.37 10.34 3.07
N THR A 146 0.71 9.74 4.21
CA THR A 146 0.82 10.46 5.48
C THR A 146 1.82 11.61 5.39
N LEU A 147 3.01 11.35 4.87
CA LEU A 147 4.07 12.34 4.73
C LEU A 147 3.76 13.38 3.65
N LEU A 148 3.00 13.03 2.61
CA LEU A 148 2.55 13.97 1.59
C LEU A 148 1.54 14.97 2.19
N ILE A 149 0.57 14.48 2.96
CA ILE A 149 -0.38 15.33 3.70
C ILE A 149 0.39 16.25 4.66
N GLU A 150 1.38 15.69 5.36
CA GLU A 150 2.24 16.46 6.26
C GLU A 150 3.02 17.54 5.51
N THR A 151 3.62 17.21 4.38
CA THR A 151 4.32 18.18 3.54
C THR A 151 3.36 19.30 3.12
N LEU A 152 2.13 19.01 2.72
CA LEU A 152 1.13 20.03 2.37
C LEU A 152 0.78 20.92 3.56
N PHE A 153 0.58 20.33 4.74
CA PHE A 153 0.34 21.04 5.99
C PHE A 153 1.51 21.97 6.33
N LEU A 154 2.74 21.45 6.32
CA LEU A 154 3.95 22.22 6.58
C LEU A 154 4.17 23.32 5.53
N SER A 155 3.75 23.10 4.28
CA SER A 155 3.86 24.12 3.22
C SER A 155 3.02 25.35 3.52
N TYR A 156 1.81 25.15 4.06
CA TYR A 156 0.94 26.24 4.50
C TYR A 156 1.64 27.08 5.58
N PHE A 157 2.14 26.45 6.65
CA PHE A 157 2.78 27.18 7.73
C PHE A 157 4.15 27.77 7.35
N LEU A 158 4.88 27.21 6.39
CA LEU A 158 6.08 27.86 5.86
C LEU A 158 5.79 29.22 5.25
N VAL A 159 4.62 29.37 4.61
CA VAL A 159 4.19 30.64 4.01
C VAL A 159 3.78 31.66 5.08
N PHE A 160 3.08 31.22 6.13
CA PHE A 160 2.49 32.13 7.12
C PHE A 160 3.31 32.31 8.40
N SER A 161 4.22 31.40 8.73
CA SER A 161 4.95 31.34 10.01
C SER A 161 6.32 30.68 9.83
N TYR A 162 7.08 31.22 8.88
CA TYR A 162 8.40 30.69 8.52
C TYR A 162 9.35 30.61 9.72
N THR A 163 9.97 29.43 9.89
CA THR A 163 11.14 29.23 10.75
C THR A 163 12.11 28.26 10.08
N HIS A 164 13.42 28.36 10.37
CA HIS A 164 14.41 27.42 9.84
C HIS A 164 14.15 25.97 10.28
N ALA A 165 13.67 25.78 11.51
CA ALA A 165 13.27 24.46 12.00
C ALA A 165 12.14 23.86 11.16
N MET A 166 11.13 24.67 10.85
CA MET A 166 10.03 24.26 9.99
C MET A 166 10.47 23.91 8.56
N LEU A 167 11.36 24.71 7.98
CA LEU A 167 11.93 24.42 6.67
C LEU A 167 12.68 23.08 6.68
N ALA A 168 13.45 22.80 7.73
CA ALA A 168 14.16 21.54 7.88
C ALA A 168 13.19 20.34 7.98
N VAL A 169 12.12 20.45 8.78
CA VAL A 169 11.09 19.40 8.90
C VAL A 169 10.35 19.19 7.58
N TRP A 170 10.03 20.26 6.85
CA TRP A 170 9.40 20.18 5.54
C TRP A 170 10.28 19.47 4.50
N ILE A 171 11.56 19.83 4.41
CA ILE A 171 12.53 19.18 3.52
C ILE A 171 12.64 17.69 3.88
N LEU A 172 12.74 17.38 5.18
CA LEU A 172 12.83 16.01 5.65
C LEU A 172 11.56 15.21 5.31
N SER A 173 10.38 15.78 5.50
CA SER A 173 9.10 15.15 5.15
C SER A 173 9.06 14.80 3.66
N ILE A 174 9.47 15.72 2.78
CA ILE A 174 9.56 15.46 1.33
C ILE A 174 10.56 14.35 1.04
N ALA A 175 11.76 14.42 1.61
CA ALA A 175 12.81 13.42 1.38
C ALA A 175 12.34 12.01 1.77
N ILE A 176 11.71 11.87 2.95
CA ILE A 176 11.17 10.59 3.40
C ILE A 176 9.98 10.18 2.53
N ALA A 177 9.07 11.08 2.16
CA ALA A 177 7.97 10.78 1.26
C ALA A 177 8.48 10.20 -0.07
N VAL A 178 9.46 10.85 -0.70
CA VAL A 178 10.08 10.36 -1.95
C VAL A 178 10.72 8.98 -1.75
N LEU A 179 11.39 8.73 -0.62
CA LEU A 179 11.94 7.40 -0.32
C LEU A 179 10.83 6.35 -0.19
N MET A 180 9.73 6.67 0.49
CA MET A 180 8.59 5.76 0.66
C MET A 180 7.88 5.50 -0.67
N TYR A 181 7.74 6.51 -1.53
CA TYR A 181 7.26 6.33 -2.89
C TYR A 181 8.10 5.31 -3.66
N ARG A 182 9.42 5.50 -3.69
CA ARG A 182 10.33 4.59 -4.41
C ARG A 182 10.27 3.17 -3.86
N ARG A 183 10.12 3.01 -2.55
CA ARG A 183 9.92 1.70 -1.92
C ARG A 183 8.58 1.09 -2.30
N ALA A 184 7.48 1.84 -2.23
CA ALA A 184 6.16 1.37 -2.65
C ALA A 184 6.20 0.88 -4.10
N LYS A 185 6.78 1.65 -5.03
CA LYS A 185 6.93 1.25 -6.44
C LYS A 185 7.71 -0.06 -6.61
N ARG A 186 8.79 -0.24 -5.87
CA ARG A 186 9.59 -1.48 -5.91
C ARG A 186 8.81 -2.68 -5.39
N PHE A 187 8.10 -2.54 -4.27
CA PHE A 187 7.29 -3.63 -3.72
C PHE A 187 6.08 -3.96 -4.60
N TRP A 188 5.53 -2.96 -5.29
CA TRP A 188 4.53 -3.18 -6.33
C TRP A 188 5.06 -4.06 -7.46
N GLN A 189 6.27 -3.79 -7.95
CA GLN A 189 6.93 -4.63 -8.98
C GLN A 189 7.17 -6.06 -8.47
N TYR A 190 7.68 -6.22 -7.25
CA TYR A 190 7.87 -7.55 -6.67
C TYR A 190 6.58 -8.33 -6.50
N LEU A 191 5.49 -7.65 -6.12
CA LEU A 191 4.17 -8.24 -6.08
C LEU A 191 3.72 -8.69 -7.48
N HIS A 192 3.91 -7.82 -8.48
CA HIS A 192 3.62 -8.10 -9.89
C HIS A 192 4.32 -9.36 -10.40
N ASP A 193 5.64 -9.38 -10.31
CA ASP A 193 6.48 -10.48 -10.74
C ASP A 193 6.09 -11.79 -10.04
N LYS A 194 5.80 -11.72 -8.74
CA LYS A 194 5.48 -12.91 -7.94
C LYS A 194 4.12 -13.49 -8.29
N VAL A 195 3.10 -12.65 -8.45
CA VAL A 195 1.75 -13.08 -8.82
C VAL A 195 1.76 -13.78 -10.17
N PHE A 196 2.39 -13.16 -11.17
CA PHE A 196 2.52 -13.77 -12.50
C PHE A 196 3.42 -15.01 -12.49
N GLY A 197 4.51 -15.01 -11.72
CA GLY A 197 5.37 -16.17 -11.57
C GLY A 197 4.65 -17.38 -10.99
N ILE A 198 3.83 -17.20 -9.95
CA ILE A 198 3.00 -18.29 -9.38
C ILE A 198 1.97 -18.77 -10.39
N PHE A 199 1.32 -17.85 -11.10
CA PHE A 199 0.35 -18.18 -12.14
C PHE A 199 0.98 -19.09 -13.22
N LEU A 200 2.13 -18.69 -13.76
CA LEU A 200 2.89 -19.45 -14.76
C LEU A 200 3.32 -20.84 -14.30
N ILE A 201 3.89 -20.93 -13.09
CA ILE A 201 4.39 -22.22 -12.56
C ILE A 201 3.22 -23.19 -12.41
N THR A 202 2.08 -22.70 -11.93
CA THR A 202 0.88 -23.52 -11.72
C THR A 202 0.29 -23.98 -13.05
N LEU A 203 0.34 -23.14 -14.08
CA LEU A 203 -0.18 -23.44 -15.41
C LEU A 203 0.72 -24.42 -16.18
N LYS A 204 2.05 -24.28 -16.09
CA LYS A 204 3.03 -25.15 -16.78
C LYS A 204 3.26 -26.49 -16.10
N PHE A 205 3.02 -26.57 -14.79
CA PHE A 205 3.20 -27.79 -14.01
C PHE A 205 1.94 -28.10 -13.19
N PRO A 206 0.81 -28.44 -13.83
CA PRO A 206 -0.34 -28.93 -13.10
C PRO A 206 0.12 -30.16 -12.33
N LYS A 207 0.02 -30.12 -10.99
CA LYS A 207 0.22 -31.33 -10.18
C LYS A 207 -0.73 -32.37 -10.78
N LYS A 208 -0.18 -33.50 -11.23
CA LYS A 208 -1.01 -34.68 -11.54
C LYS A 208 -1.81 -34.98 -10.28
N GLU A 209 -3.10 -34.66 -10.32
CA GLU A 209 -4.03 -35.10 -9.29
C GLU A 209 -3.97 -36.63 -9.30
N THR A 210 -3.39 -37.18 -8.25
CA THR A 210 -3.41 -38.62 -8.00
C THR A 210 -4.79 -38.91 -7.48
N VAL A 211 -5.64 -39.40 -8.40
CA VAL A 211 -6.98 -39.94 -8.12
C VAL A 211 -6.85 -41.15 -7.21
#